data_AF-A0AAD3X5M6-F1
#
_entry.id   AF-A0AAD3X5M6-F1
#
_cell.length_a   1.000
_cell.length_b   1.000
_cell.length_c   1.000
_cell.angle_alpha   90.00
_cell.angle_beta   90.00
_cell.angle_gamma   90.00
#
_symmetry.space_group_name_H-M   'P 1'
#
loop_
_entity.id
_entity.type
_entity.pdbx_description
1 polymer ?
#
loop_
_entity_poly.entity_id
_entity_poly.type
_entity_poly.pdbx_seq_one_letter_code
_entity_poly.pdbx_strand_id
1 'polypeptide(L)' 'MAKDSDRPPLRTRIRDAGGLYSWVNTNLIRFAGPASVGPYEKTPPPSAAERAERACPLCGAPMTKHEIDRTGPKTLVHCP' A
#
# COMPACT_ATOMS: atom_id res chain seq x y z
N MET A 1 -38.08 19.25 4.32
CA MET A 1 -36.98 18.84 3.40
C MET A 1 -37.64 18.36 2.13
N ALA A 2 -37.54 19.11 1.02
CA ALA A 2 -38.11 18.71 -0.25
C ALA A 2 -37.46 17.38 -0.69
N LYS A 3 -38.28 16.36 -0.91
CA LYS A 3 -37.83 15.09 -1.47
C LYS A 3 -37.64 15.34 -2.96
N ASP A 4 -36.40 15.63 -3.35
CA ASP A 4 -36.01 15.81 -4.74
C ASP A 4 -36.37 14.54 -5.51
N SER A 5 -37.50 14.57 -6.22
CA SER A 5 -38.16 13.39 -6.81
C SER A 5 -37.39 12.80 -7.98
N ASP A 6 -36.41 13.55 -8.51
CA ASP A 6 -35.54 13.12 -9.60
C ASP A 6 -34.32 12.34 -9.11
N ARG A 7 -34.02 12.40 -7.80
CA ARG A 7 -32.82 11.74 -7.26
C ARG A 7 -33.04 10.23 -7.11
N PRO A 8 -32.18 9.39 -7.70
CA PRO A 8 -32.27 7.94 -7.52
C PRO A 8 -32.24 7.54 -6.04
N PRO A 9 -32.99 6.49 -5.64
CA PRO A 9 -33.00 6.01 -4.26
C PRO A 9 -31.59 5.71 -3.73
N LEU A 10 -31.39 5.91 -2.43
CA LEU A 10 -30.08 5.73 -1.78
C LEU A 10 -29.48 4.34 -2.04
N ARG A 11 -30.31 3.30 -2.01
CA ARG A 11 -29.89 1.91 -2.25
C ARG A 11 -29.30 1.71 -3.64
N THR A 12 -29.92 2.30 -4.66
CA THR A 12 -29.43 2.27 -6.05
C THR A 12 -28.06 2.95 -6.13
N ARG A 13 -27.93 4.15 -5.54
CA ARG A 13 -26.68 4.91 -5.53
C ARG A 13 -25.54 4.17 -4.82
N ILE A 14 -25.85 3.45 -3.74
CA ILE A 14 -24.86 2.62 -3.02
C ILE A 14 -24.40 1.45 -3.90
N ARG A 15 -25.33 0.79 -4.57
CA ARG A 15 -25.01 -0.33 -5.48
C ARG A 15 -24.16 0.15 -6.65
N ASP A 16 -24.56 1.25 -7.29
CA ASP A 16 -23.86 1.81 -8.46
C ASP A 16 -22.44 2.30 -8.10
N ALA A 17 -22.21 2.70 -6.84
CA ALA A 17 -20.89 3.06 -6.33
C ALA A 17 -20.01 1.84 -5.98
N GLY A 18 -20.51 0.60 -6.09
CA GLY A 18 -19.76 -0.61 -5.72
C GLY A 18 -19.85 -0.99 -4.23
N GLY A 19 -20.88 -0.53 -3.53
CA GLY A 19 -21.15 -0.89 -2.13
C GLY A 19 -21.09 0.30 -1.16
N LEU A 20 -21.53 0.07 0.09
CA LEU A 20 -21.69 1.13 1.10
C LEU A 20 -20.38 1.85 1.39
N TYR A 21 -19.29 1.10 1.56
CA TYR A 21 -17.97 1.66 1.83
C TYR A 21 -17.51 2.62 0.73
N SER A 22 -17.60 2.20 -0.54
CA SER A 22 -17.21 3.01 -1.69
C SER A 22 -18.09 4.26 -1.84
N TRP A 23 -19.40 4.10 -1.60
CA TRP A 23 -20.34 5.23 -1.60
C TRP A 23 -19.98 6.25 -0.52
N VAL A 24 -19.74 5.83 0.72
CA VAL A 24 -19.34 6.72 1.82
C VAL A 24 -18.03 7.41 1.48
N ASN A 25 -17.02 6.67 1.04
CA ASN A 25 -15.71 7.21 0.70
C ASN A 25 -15.80 8.26 -0.43
N THR A 26 -16.57 7.97 -1.48
CA THR A 26 -16.78 8.91 -2.61
C THR A 26 -17.42 10.22 -2.16
N ASN A 27 -18.35 10.19 -1.21
CA ASN A 27 -18.95 11.40 -0.67
C ASN A 27 -17.96 12.13 0.26
N LEU A 28 -17.24 11.40 1.11
CA LEU A 28 -16.26 11.96 2.05
C LEU A 28 -15.13 12.69 1.34
N ILE A 29 -14.60 12.13 0.25
CA ILE A 29 -13.49 12.71 -0.54
C ILE A 29 -13.84 14.12 -1.07
N ARG A 30 -15.11 14.40 -1.37
CA ARG A 30 -15.54 15.73 -1.84
C ARG A 30 -15.41 16.81 -0.78
N PHE A 31 -15.45 16.44 0.50
CA PHE A 31 -15.40 17.36 1.63
C PHE A 31 -14.04 17.36 2.33
N ALA A 32 -13.47 16.17 2.55
CA ALA A 32 -12.23 15.97 3.30
C ALA A 32 -10.99 15.82 2.41
N GLY A 33 -11.17 15.72 1.09
CA GLY A 33 -10.11 15.35 0.16
C GLY A 33 -9.86 13.84 0.10
N PRO A 34 -9.08 13.37 -0.89
CA PRO A 34 -8.63 11.99 -0.92
C PRO A 34 -7.78 11.68 0.32
N ALA A 35 -7.70 10.41 0.69
CA ALA A 35 -6.79 10.00 1.75
C ALA A 35 -5.38 10.51 1.43
N SER A 36 -4.80 11.26 2.37
CA SER A 36 -3.39 11.65 2.33
C SER A 36 -2.53 10.40 2.49
N VAL A 37 -2.37 9.63 1.42
CA VAL A 37 -1.08 8.98 1.19
C VAL A 37 -0.09 10.14 1.24
N GLY A 38 0.86 10.14 2.16
CA GLY A 38 1.86 11.22 2.28
C GLY A 38 2.65 11.38 0.97
N PRO A 39 3.88 11.89 0.98
CA PRO A 39 4.78 11.77 -0.17
C PRO A 39 5.21 10.29 -0.39
N TYR A 40 4.27 9.36 -0.39
CA TYR A 40 4.46 7.99 -0.83
C TYR A 40 4.51 8.04 -2.35
N GLU A 41 5.75 8.22 -2.77
CA GLU A 41 6.32 7.92 -4.05
C GLU A 41 5.46 6.90 -4.85
N LYS A 42 4.97 7.33 -6.03
CA LYS A 42 4.27 6.43 -6.96
C LYS A 42 5.21 5.44 -7.62
N THR A 43 6.52 5.63 -7.46
CA THR A 43 7.53 4.69 -7.92
C THR A 43 7.27 3.34 -7.24
N PRO A 44 7.05 2.28 -8.02
CA PRO A 44 6.90 0.94 -7.46
C PRO A 44 8.08 0.62 -6.54
N PRO A 45 7.86 -0.14 -5.45
CA PRO A 45 8.97 -0.58 -4.64
C PRO A 45 9.95 -1.38 -5.51
N PRO A 46 11.26 -1.33 -5.21
CA PRO A 46 12.25 -2.13 -5.90
C PRO A 46 11.87 -3.62 -5.86
N SER A 47 12.11 -4.31 -6.96
CA SER A 47 11.92 -5.75 -7.09
C SER A 47 12.75 -6.51 -6.05
N ALA A 48 12.43 -7.80 -5.87
CA ALA A 48 13.21 -8.65 -4.96
C ALA A 48 14.69 -8.74 -5.40
N ALA A 49 14.95 -8.80 -6.72
CA ALA A 49 16.30 -8.84 -7.28
C ALA A 49 17.06 -7.53 -6.98
N GLU A 50 16.47 -6.37 -7.28
CA GLU A 50 17.07 -5.06 -7.00
C GLU A 50 17.34 -4.85 -5.51
N ARG A 51 16.48 -5.38 -4.62
CA ARG A 51 16.74 -5.34 -3.17
C ARG A 51 17.90 -6.25 -2.76
N ALA A 52 18.07 -7.40 -3.39
CA ALA A 52 19.13 -8.35 -3.06
C ALA A 52 20.53 -7.84 -3.48
N GLU A 53 20.60 -7.02 -4.53
CA GLU A 53 21.85 -6.40 -5.00
C GLU A 53 22.34 -5.26 -4.09
N ARG A 54 21.50 -4.74 -3.20
CA ARG A 54 21.90 -3.66 -2.29
C ARG A 54 23.06 -4.09 -1.40
N ALA A 55 23.93 -3.12 -1.13
CA ALA A 55 25.09 -3.30 -0.26
C ALA A 55 24.66 -3.61 1.18
N CYS A 56 25.35 -4.56 1.81
CA CYS A 56 25.27 -4.79 3.24
C CYS A 56 25.78 -3.54 3.98
N PRO A 57 25.05 -3.03 5.00
CA PRO A 57 25.44 -1.82 5.72
C PRO A 57 26.70 -2.00 6.58
N LEU A 58 27.17 -3.24 6.77
CA LEU A 58 28.34 -3.55 7.58
C LEU A 58 29.61 -3.71 6.74
N CYS A 59 29.57 -4.53 5.68
CA CYS A 59 30.76 -4.85 4.87
C CYS A 59 30.75 -4.21 3.47
N GLY A 60 29.65 -3.62 3.04
CA GLY A 60 29.51 -3.00 1.71
C GLY A 60 29.35 -3.98 0.53
N ALA A 61 29.56 -5.27 0.72
CA ALA A 61 29.33 -6.28 -0.32
C ALA A 61 27.83 -6.46 -0.60
N PRO A 62 27.42 -6.86 -1.83
CA PRO A 62 26.02 -7.16 -2.13
C PRO A 62 25.42 -8.21 -1.18
N MET A 63 24.19 -8.00 -0.73
CA MET A 63 23.47 -8.94 0.15
C MET A 63 23.35 -10.35 -0.47
N THR A 64 23.35 -10.47 -1.79
CA THR A 64 23.40 -11.77 -2.51
C THR A 64 24.64 -12.62 -2.21
N LYS A 65 25.74 -12.03 -1.72
CA LYS A 65 26.96 -12.77 -1.36
C LYS A 65 26.96 -13.31 0.06
N HIS A 66 25.95 -12.99 0.86
CA HIS A 66 25.89 -13.37 2.27
C HIS A 66 25.22 -14.73 2.43
N GLU A 67 25.71 -15.51 3.38
CA GLU A 67 25.01 -16.69 3.87
C GLU A 67 24.01 -16.28 4.96
N ILE A 68 22.74 -16.68 4.82
CA ILE A 68 21.68 -16.37 5.78
C ILE A 68 21.25 -17.66 6.45
N ASP A 69 21.73 -17.88 7.68
CA ASP A 69 21.33 -19.02 8.51
C ASP A 69 19.98 -18.73 9.19
N ARG A 70 19.00 -19.60 8.92
CA ARG A 70 17.64 -19.55 9.47
C ARG A 70 17.29 -20.76 10.34
N THR A 71 18.28 -21.59 10.69
CA THR A 71 18.07 -22.83 11.45
C THR A 71 17.81 -22.58 12.94
N GLY A 72 18.37 -21.50 13.49
CA GLY A 72 18.21 -21.12 14.89
C GLY A 72 16.99 -20.22 15.19
N PRO A 73 16.76 -19.91 16.48
CA PRO A 73 15.71 -18.98 16.90
C PRO A 73 15.95 -17.53 16.46
N LYS A 74 17.17 -17.21 16.02
CA LYS A 74 17.56 -15.92 15.45
C LYS A 74 18.19 -16.14 14.10
N THR A 75 17.75 -15.38 13.10
CA THR A 75 18.41 -15.36 11.79
C THR A 75 19.78 -14.71 11.93
N LEU A 76 20.82 -15.42 11.46
CA LEU A 76 22.18 -14.92 11.41
C LEU A 76 22.56 -14.65 9.95
N VAL A 77 23.35 -13.60 9.74
CA VAL A 77 23.86 -13.22 8.42
C VAL A 77 25.38 -13.22 8.49
N HIS A 78 26.02 -14.04 7.67
CA HIS A 78 27.47 -14.14 7.59
C HIS A 78 27.97 -13.31 6.41
N CYS A 79 28.88 -12.38 6.68
CA CYS A 79 29.56 -11.62 5.64
C CYS A 79 30.50 -12.52 4.83
N PRO A 80 30.65 -12.28 3.51
CA PRO A 80 31.62 -12.98 2.67
C PRO A 80 33.07 -12.63 3.02
#